data_AF-A0A5D3CM40-F1
#
_entry.id   AF-A0A5D3CM40-F1
#
_cell.length_a   1.000
_cell.length_b   1.000
_cell.length_c   1.000
_cell.angle_alpha   90.00
_cell.angle_beta   90.00
_cell.angle_gamma   90.00
#
_symmetry.space_group_name_H-M   'P 1'
#
loop_
_entity.id
_entity.type
_entity.pdbx_description
1 polymer ?
#
loop_
_entity_poly.entity_id
_entity_poly.type
_entity_poly.pdbx_seq_one_letter_code
_entity_poly.pdbx_strand_id
1 'polypeptide(L)'
;MEMMKEIKRKSRSTKRMGMKKMKLNKEIKRTSSRRLCSVRGSNHAKLLYKVAAFDNRIGSKFLLESDSSSSNIEEFARGLYDGTLSPYFISQLIPNNDGASIEIVVGRTFDELDLKNTNNVFFR
;
A
#
# COMPACT_ATOMS: atom_id res chain seq x y z
N MET A 1 28.64 -1.30 -53.08
CA MET A 1 27.60 -2.19 -52.49
C MET A 1 27.67 -2.33 -50.97
N GLU A 2 28.84 -2.23 -50.33
CA GLU A 2 28.98 -2.47 -48.87
C GLU A 2 28.33 -1.40 -47.98
N MET A 3 28.38 -0.12 -48.36
CA MET A 3 27.77 0.97 -47.59
C MET A 3 26.24 0.80 -47.39
N MET A 4 25.56 0.22 -48.39
CA MET A 4 24.12 -0.05 -48.32
C MET A 4 23.78 -1.21 -47.38
N LYS A 5 24.69 -2.17 -47.18
CA LYS A 5 24.53 -3.27 -46.22
C LYS A 5 24.68 -2.75 -44.79
N GLU A 6 25.61 -1.83 -44.56
CA GLU A 6 25.87 -1.22 -43.25
C GLU A 6 24.69 -0.38 -42.76
N ILE A 7 24.08 0.41 -43.65
CA ILE A 7 22.87 1.21 -43.34
C ILE A 7 21.69 0.30 -42.98
N LYS A 8 21.49 -0.80 -43.71
CA LYS A 8 20.45 -1.79 -43.38
C LYS A 8 20.69 -2.46 -42.03
N ARG A 9 21.95 -2.74 -41.65
CA ARG A 9 22.29 -3.31 -40.33
C ARG A 9 22.00 -2.32 -39.21
N LYS A 10 22.43 -1.06 -39.33
CA LYS A 10 22.17 -0.01 -38.34
C LYS A 10 20.67 0.26 -38.15
N SER A 11 19.90 0.33 -39.25
CA SER A 11 18.44 0.50 -39.23
C SER A 11 17.70 -0.66 -38.53
N ARG A 12 18.15 -1.90 -38.74
CA ARG A 12 17.58 -3.08 -38.04
C ARG A 12 17.93 -3.09 -36.56
N SER A 13 19.12 -2.62 -36.18
CA SER A 13 19.55 -2.54 -34.78
C SER A 13 18.74 -1.50 -34.01
N THR A 14 18.57 -0.29 -34.54
CA THR A 14 17.76 0.76 -33.91
C THR A 14 16.29 0.36 -33.77
N LYS A 15 15.72 -0.32 -34.77
CA LYS A 15 14.34 -0.83 -34.71
C LYS A 15 14.17 -1.91 -33.62
N ARG A 16 15.15 -2.81 -33.46
CA ARG A 16 15.17 -3.82 -32.38
C ARG A 16 15.29 -3.18 -30.99
N MET A 17 16.13 -2.15 -30.84
CA MET A 17 16.28 -1.40 -29.59
C MET A 17 14.99 -0.68 -29.21
N GLY A 18 14.30 -0.05 -30.16
CA GLY A 18 12.99 0.58 -29.95
C GLY A 18 11.91 -0.41 -29.49
N MET A 19 11.85 -1.59 -30.12
CA MET A 19 10.90 -2.65 -29.73
C MET A 19 11.20 -3.21 -28.33
N LYS A 20 12.47 -3.38 -27.95
CA LYS A 20 12.87 -3.79 -26.59
C LYS A 20 12.46 -2.76 -25.54
N LYS A 21 12.69 -1.46 -25.81
CA LYS A 21 12.31 -0.36 -24.91
C LYS A 21 10.79 -0.29 -24.72
N MET A 22 10.02 -0.50 -25.79
CA MET A 22 8.56 -0.55 -25.74
C MET A 22 8.02 -1.78 -24.98
N LYS A 23 8.67 -2.95 -25.13
CA LYS A 23 8.33 -4.16 -24.35
C LYS A 23 8.60 -3.95 -22.85
N LEU A 24 9.77 -3.41 -22.50
CA LEU A 24 10.14 -3.15 -21.11
C LEU A 24 9.18 -2.16 -20.43
N ASN A 25 8.81 -1.07 -21.12
CA ASN A 25 7.80 -0.14 -20.59
C ASN A 25 6.41 -0.77 -20.44
N LYS A 26 6.04 -1.69 -21.33
CA LYS A 26 4.77 -2.42 -21.23
C LYS A 26 4.78 -3.44 -20.09
N GLU A 27 5.93 -4.04 -19.81
CA GLU A 27 6.18 -4.92 -18.65
C GLU A 27 6.09 -4.12 -17.35
N ILE A 28 6.79 -2.98 -17.27
CA ILE A 28 6.78 -2.08 -16.09
C ILE A 28 5.37 -1.55 -15.83
N LYS A 29 4.61 -1.12 -16.86
CA LYS A 29 3.21 -0.72 -16.68
C LYS A 29 2.32 -1.89 -16.22
N ARG A 30 2.58 -3.12 -16.68
CA ARG A 30 1.83 -4.32 -16.26
C ARG A 30 2.17 -4.77 -14.84
N THR A 31 3.41 -4.63 -14.39
CA THR A 31 3.83 -4.96 -13.03
C THR A 31 3.37 -3.90 -12.02
N SER A 32 3.40 -2.61 -12.38
CA SER A 32 2.84 -1.54 -11.54
C SER A 32 1.31 -1.60 -11.46
N SER A 33 0.61 -1.90 -12.56
CA SER A 33 -0.86 -1.99 -12.57
C SER A 33 -1.41 -3.21 -11.81
N ARG A 34 -0.58 -4.22 -11.49
CA ARG A 34 -0.98 -5.37 -10.66
C ARG A 34 -0.79 -5.14 -9.15
N ARG A 35 -0.13 -4.05 -8.73
CA ARG A 35 0.14 -3.74 -7.31
C ARG A 35 -0.49 -2.43 -6.83
N LEU A 36 -1.43 -1.86 -7.58
CA LEU A 36 -2.29 -0.82 -7.03
C LEU A 36 -3.49 -1.51 -6.35
N CYS A 37 -3.26 -2.01 -5.13
CA CYS A 37 -4.35 -2.53 -4.31
C CYS A 37 -5.21 -1.36 -3.86
N SER A 38 -6.34 -1.16 -4.53
CA SER A 38 -7.45 -0.37 -3.99
C SER A 38 -7.86 -1.01 -2.67
N VAL A 39 -7.57 -0.36 -1.54
CA VAL A 39 -8.12 -0.73 -0.24
C VAL A 39 -9.58 -0.31 -0.23
N ARG A 40 -10.44 -1.16 -0.77
CA ARG A 40 -11.90 -0.98 -0.74
C ARG A 40 -12.41 -1.27 0.67
N GLY A 41 -12.40 -0.26 1.54
CA GLY A 41 -13.28 -0.21 2.71
C GLY A 41 -14.63 0.35 2.28
N SER A 42 -15.56 -0.53 1.87
CA SER A 42 -16.86 -0.14 1.31
C SER A 42 -17.92 -0.11 2.41
N ASN A 43 -18.21 1.07 2.95
CA ASN A 43 -19.41 1.34 3.72
C ASN A 43 -20.21 2.40 2.96
N HIS A 44 -21.50 2.14 2.73
CA HIS A 44 -22.38 2.93 1.87
C HIS A 44 -22.45 4.41 2.30
N ALA A 45 -22.52 5.31 1.31
CA ALA A 45 -22.78 6.76 1.41
C ALA A 45 -21.59 7.72 1.64
N LYS A 46 -20.51 7.58 0.88
CA LYS A 46 -19.67 8.72 0.41
C LYS A 46 -18.61 8.18 -0.55
N LEU A 47 -18.49 8.72 -1.77
CA LEU A 47 -17.33 8.45 -2.62
C LEU A 47 -16.10 9.16 -2.01
N LEU A 48 -15.59 8.64 -0.89
CA LEU A 48 -14.39 9.12 -0.24
C LEU A 48 -13.18 8.52 -0.94
N TYR A 49 -12.35 9.38 -1.50
CA TYR A 49 -11.04 9.03 -2.01
C TYR A 49 -10.12 8.82 -0.80
N LYS A 50 -9.77 7.56 -0.55
CA LYS A 50 -8.86 7.15 0.51
C LYS A 50 -7.43 7.05 -0.03
N VAL A 51 -6.48 7.62 0.70
CA VAL A 51 -5.04 7.54 0.38
C VAL A 51 -4.42 6.46 1.25
N ALA A 52 -3.74 5.49 0.63
CA ALA A 52 -3.07 4.40 1.31
C ALA A 52 -1.67 4.19 0.74
N ALA A 53 -0.74 3.76 1.58
CA ALA A 53 0.61 3.36 1.20
C ALA A 53 0.91 1.94 1.69
N PHE A 54 1.90 1.31 1.06
CA PHE A 54 2.35 -0.02 1.42
C PHE A 54 3.88 -0.07 1.38
N ASP A 55 4.47 -0.44 2.51
CA ASP A 55 5.90 -0.75 2.56
C ASP A 55 6.10 -2.26 2.37
N ASN A 56 6.65 -2.63 1.21
CA ASN A 56 6.91 -4.03 0.87
C ASN A 56 8.05 -4.64 1.70
N ARG A 57 8.92 -3.84 2.33
CA ARG A 57 10.08 -4.34 3.09
C ARG A 57 9.65 -4.94 4.41
N ILE A 58 8.73 -4.25 5.10
CA ILE A 58 8.17 -4.66 6.39
C ILE A 58 6.78 -5.31 6.28
N GLY A 59 6.15 -5.24 5.09
CA GLY A 59 4.83 -5.81 4.86
C GLY A 59 3.68 -5.01 5.49
N SER A 60 3.94 -3.76 5.88
CA SER A 60 2.98 -2.89 6.57
C SER A 60 2.22 -2.00 5.59
N LYS A 61 0.93 -1.81 5.89
CA LYS A 61 0.05 -0.87 5.19
C LYS A 61 -0.09 0.39 6.02
N PHE A 62 -0.29 1.53 5.38
CA PHE A 62 -0.54 2.81 6.02
C PHE A 62 -1.75 3.45 5.36
N LEU A 63 -2.62 4.10 6.13
CA LEU A 63 -3.84 4.72 5.63
C LEU A 63 -3.94 6.15 6.17
N LEU A 64 -4.25 7.09 5.30
CA LEU A 64 -4.65 8.43 5.71
C LEU A 64 -6.09 8.35 6.25
N GLU A 65 -6.25 8.47 7.57
CA GLU A 65 -7.57 8.45 8.22
C GLU A 65 -8.28 9.81 8.15
N SER A 66 -7.52 10.90 8.02
CA SER A 66 -8.01 12.27 7.84
C SER A 66 -8.58 12.52 6.44
N ASP A 67 -9.13 13.72 6.22
CA ASP A 67 -9.49 14.17 4.89
C ASP A 67 -8.27 14.26 3.97
N SER A 68 -8.51 14.10 2.69
CA SER A 68 -7.47 14.01 1.67
C SER A 68 -7.17 15.38 1.05
N SER A 69 -7.08 16.41 1.89
CA SER A 69 -6.50 17.72 1.55
C SER A 69 -5.01 17.61 1.23
N SER A 70 -4.46 18.60 0.52
CA SER A 70 -3.05 18.57 0.10
C SER A 70 -2.09 18.55 1.29
N SER A 71 -2.39 19.29 2.36
CA SER A 71 -1.57 19.35 3.58
C SER A 71 -1.49 17.98 4.26
N ASN A 72 -2.62 17.30 4.40
CA ASN A 72 -2.68 15.99 5.06
C ASN A 72 -1.96 14.91 4.24
N ILE A 73 -2.03 15.00 2.90
CA ILE A 73 -1.29 14.10 2.01
C ILE A 73 0.22 14.35 2.11
N GLU A 74 0.65 15.62 2.17
CA GLU A 74 2.06 15.98 2.30
C GLU A 74 2.62 15.51 3.65
N GLU A 75 1.90 15.75 4.75
CA GLU A 75 2.26 15.28 6.08
C GLU A 75 2.31 13.74 6.14
N PHE A 76 1.31 13.07 5.56
CA PHE A 76 1.30 11.61 5.44
C PHE A 76 2.51 11.08 4.66
N ALA A 77 2.84 11.70 3.52
CA ALA A 77 3.99 11.29 2.72
C ALA A 77 5.31 11.51 3.48
N ARG A 78 5.44 12.61 4.22
CA ARG A 78 6.60 12.88 5.08
C ARG A 78 6.71 11.84 6.20
N GLY A 79 5.62 11.57 6.92
CA GLY A 79 5.64 10.56 7.98
C GLY A 79 5.95 9.15 7.47
N LEU A 80 5.51 8.82 6.25
CA LEU A 80 5.85 7.54 5.61
C LEU A 80 7.35 7.46 5.31
N TYR A 81 7.94 8.54 4.82
CA TYR A 81 9.38 8.61 4.53
C TYR A 81 10.23 8.58 5.80
N ASP A 82 9.82 9.33 6.82
CA ASP A 82 10.50 9.42 8.12
C ASP A 82 10.28 8.18 8.99
N GLY A 83 9.34 7.30 8.62
CA GLY A 83 9.02 6.07 9.36
C GLY A 83 8.28 6.32 10.69
N THR A 84 7.64 7.48 10.82
CA THR A 84 6.93 7.90 12.05
C THR A 84 5.45 7.50 12.05
N LEU A 85 4.92 7.06 10.90
CA LEU A 85 3.54 6.60 10.82
C LEU A 85 3.33 5.24 11.48
N SER A 86 2.22 5.10 12.19
CA SER A 86 1.74 3.81 12.67
C SER A 86 1.13 2.99 11.53
N PRO A 87 1.44 1.68 11.45
CA PRO A 87 0.77 0.79 10.51
C PRO A 87 -0.75 0.78 10.69
N TYR A 88 -1.45 0.73 9.57
CA TYR A 88 -2.89 0.58 9.52
C TYR A 88 -3.28 -0.90 9.61
N PHE A 89 -4.06 -1.22 10.65
CA PHE A 89 -4.69 -2.51 10.82
C PHE A 89 -6.17 -2.44 10.45
N ILE A 90 -6.65 -3.43 9.70
CA ILE A 90 -8.08 -3.60 9.47
C ILE A 90 -8.66 -4.12 10.77
N SER A 91 -9.38 -3.27 11.49
CA SER A 91 -10.11 -3.64 12.71
C SER A 91 -11.58 -3.33 12.56
N GLN A 92 -12.39 -4.03 13.34
CA GLN A 92 -13.75 -3.56 13.64
C GLN A 92 -13.67 -2.31 14.53
N LEU A 93 -14.82 -1.66 14.75
CA LEU A 93 -14.94 -0.59 15.73
C LEU A 93 -14.56 -1.12 17.12
N ILE A 94 -13.97 -0.27 17.95
CA ILE A 94 -13.60 -0.63 19.32
C ILE A 94 -14.91 -0.95 20.08
N PRO A 95 -15.08 -2.17 20.58
CA PRO A 95 -16.28 -2.58 21.31
C PRO A 95 -16.30 -1.95 22.70
N ASN A 96 -17.49 -1.72 23.25
CA ASN A 96 -17.61 -1.39 24.67
C ASN A 96 -17.60 -2.69 25.50
N ASN A 97 -16.62 -2.83 26.39
CA ASN A 97 -16.44 -4.00 27.27
C ASN A 97 -16.90 -3.73 28.71
N ASP A 98 -17.56 -2.60 28.99
CA ASP A 98 -18.03 -2.25 30.33
C ASP A 98 -18.90 -3.35 30.97
N GLY A 99 -18.43 -3.92 32.07
CA GLY A 99 -19.16 -4.92 32.86
C GLY A 99 -19.25 -6.32 32.23
N ALA A 100 -18.52 -6.58 31.15
CA ALA A 100 -18.53 -7.88 30.49
C ALA A 100 -17.62 -8.89 31.20
N SER A 101 -18.07 -10.14 31.33
CA SER A 101 -17.23 -11.24 31.83
C SER A 101 -16.23 -11.77 30.78
N ILE A 102 -16.47 -11.45 29.51
CA ILE A 102 -15.60 -11.78 28.38
C ILE A 102 -15.37 -10.49 27.60
N GLU A 103 -14.12 -10.05 27.53
CA GLU A 103 -13.74 -8.86 26.77
C GLU A 103 -13.64 -9.20 25.27
N ILE A 104 -14.28 -8.37 24.45
CA ILE A 104 -14.16 -8.45 23.00
C ILE A 104 -12.94 -7.62 22.59
N VAL A 105 -12.00 -8.27 21.90
CA VAL A 105 -10.75 -7.66 21.46
C VAL A 105 -10.79 -7.49 19.95
N VAL A 106 -10.41 -6.30 19.47
CA VAL A 106 -10.28 -6.03 18.03
C VAL A 106 -8.83 -5.79 17.66
N GLY A 107 -8.49 -5.88 16.37
CA GLY A 107 -7.10 -5.73 15.92
C GLY A 107 -6.40 -4.43 16.35
N ARG A 108 -7.14 -3.35 16.62
CA ARG A 108 -6.58 -2.08 17.16
C ARG A 108 -6.22 -2.15 18.64
N THR A 109 -6.90 -2.99 19.43
CA THR A 109 -6.72 -3.10 20.88
C THR A 109 -5.89 -4.33 21.27
N PHE A 110 -5.56 -5.19 20.29
CA PHE A 110 -4.86 -6.45 20.54
C PHE A 110 -3.46 -6.23 21.10
N ASP A 111 -2.67 -5.36 20.47
CA ASP A 111 -1.28 -5.10 20.88
C ASP A 111 -1.20 -4.52 22.31
N GLU A 112 -2.18 -3.70 22.70
CA GLU A 112 -2.22 -3.14 24.05
C GLU A 112 -2.59 -4.18 25.11
N LEU A 113 -3.45 -5.14 24.75
CA LEU A 113 -3.89 -6.18 25.66
C LEU A 113 -2.82 -7.25 25.90
N ASP A 114 -2.12 -7.68 24.84
CA ASP A 114 -1.19 -8.82 24.92
C ASP A 114 0.19 -8.40 25.46
N LEU A 115 0.66 -7.18 25.13
CA LEU A 115 2.03 -6.76 25.44
C LEU A 115 2.16 -5.97 26.77
N LYS A 116 1.07 -5.40 27.30
CA LYS A 116 1.12 -4.54 28.51
C LYS A 116 0.42 -5.13 29.72
N ASN A 117 -0.39 -6.18 29.56
CA ASN A 117 -1.11 -6.79 30.65
C ASN A 117 -0.24 -7.85 31.35
N THR A 118 -0.20 -7.84 32.67
CA THR A 118 0.49 -8.88 33.47
C THR A 118 -0.37 -10.12 33.68
N ASN A 119 -1.62 -10.11 33.21
CA ASN A 119 -2.56 -11.20 33.36
C ASN A 119 -2.45 -12.20 32.21
N ASN A 120 -2.65 -13.48 32.51
CA ASN A 120 -2.74 -14.52 31.49
C ASN A 120 -4.06 -14.36 30.72
N VAL A 121 -3.97 -14.06 29.43
CA VAL A 121 -5.13 -13.88 28.54
C VAL A 121 -5.33 -15.16 27.73
N PHE A 122 -6.57 -15.67 27.69
CA PHE A 122 -6.95 -16.81 26.85
C PHE A 122 -7.85 -16.33 25.72
N PHE A 123 -7.42 -16.54 24.48
CA PHE A 123 -8.22 -16.30 23.28
C PHE A 123 -8.99 -17.56 22.91
N ARG A 124 -10.30 -17.42 22.73
CA ARG A 124 -11.21 -18.51 22.36
C ARG A 124 -11.47 -18.54 20.86
#